data_AF-A0A2T4WV00-F1
#
_entry.id   AF-A0A2T4WV00-F1
#
_cell.length_a   1.000
_cell.length_b   1.000
_cell.length_c   1.000
_cell.angle_alpha   90.00
_cell.angle_beta   90.00
_cell.angle_gamma   90.00
#
_symmetry.space_group_name_H-M   'P 1'
#
loop_
_entity.id
_entity.type
_entity.pdbx_description
1 polymer ?
#
loop_
_entity_poly.entity_id
_entity_poly.type
_entity_poly.pdbx_seq_one_letter_code
_entity_poly.pdbx_strand_id
1 'polypeptide(L)'
;MPHRIWRITPPNKDTSENTVFYSKCRWLNWLWSMESSNYTYGFSFTAASMKFHDFVRLARFAEAENGETDLDPDVVMRRSNTRTNQREFRELLKRFQLLTPAQRALLTQVDPAGQKQLALLGICKAYAFIRDFIIEVVREKYLALDYLLTDADWQSFFNRKLDLHPELEDFSLSTIKKARQVSWKILEQAGLMESTQQRRILHQFVAAPIIRVVGEDQPDLLKIFLLPEQEINAWVA
;
A
#
# COMPACT_ATOMS: atom_id res chain seq x y z
N MET A 1 -37.42 -25.59 -20.67
CA MET A 1 -38.13 -24.62 -19.81
C MET A 1 -37.12 -23.92 -18.92
N PRO A 2 -37.22 -22.59 -18.72
CA PRO A 2 -36.08 -21.76 -18.32
C PRO A 2 -35.94 -21.65 -16.80
N HIS A 3 -34.72 -21.78 -16.30
CA HIS A 3 -34.36 -21.47 -14.91
C HIS A 3 -34.35 -19.96 -14.70
N ARG A 4 -35.21 -19.47 -13.79
CA ARG A 4 -35.36 -18.07 -13.42
C ARG A 4 -34.07 -17.54 -12.80
N ILE A 5 -33.55 -16.47 -13.41
CA ILE A 5 -32.60 -15.54 -12.79
C ILE A 5 -33.37 -14.80 -11.70
N TRP A 6 -33.04 -15.03 -10.43
CA TRP A 6 -33.53 -14.18 -9.34
C TRP A 6 -32.80 -12.83 -9.42
N ARG A 7 -33.46 -11.80 -9.97
CA ARG A 7 -33.06 -10.41 -9.77
C ARG A 7 -33.37 -10.06 -8.31
N ILE A 8 -32.34 -10.01 -7.49
CA ILE A 8 -32.45 -9.41 -6.14
C ILE A 8 -32.48 -7.90 -6.36
N THR A 9 -33.67 -7.32 -6.25
CA THR A 9 -33.82 -5.87 -6.07
C THR A 9 -33.44 -5.56 -4.61
N PRO A 10 -32.62 -4.53 -4.33
CA PRO A 10 -32.30 -4.16 -2.96
C PRO A 10 -33.57 -3.67 -2.24
N PRO A 11 -33.79 -4.06 -0.98
CA PRO A 11 -34.97 -3.64 -0.23
C PRO A 11 -34.88 -2.18 0.20
N ASN A 12 -36.05 -1.55 0.37
CA ASN A 12 -36.23 -0.15 0.67
C ASN A 12 -35.70 0.23 2.08
N LYS A 13 -35.24 1.47 2.25
CA LYS A 13 -34.35 1.93 3.35
C LYS A 13 -34.99 2.08 4.75
N ASP A 14 -36.29 1.89 4.93
CA ASP A 14 -36.98 2.39 6.14
C ASP A 14 -37.65 1.30 7.01
N THR A 15 -36.88 0.32 7.49
CA THR A 15 -37.32 -0.56 8.60
C THR A 15 -36.15 -0.91 9.52
N SER A 16 -36.36 -0.76 10.84
CA SER A 16 -35.38 -1.00 11.91
C SER A 16 -34.84 -2.43 11.99
N GLU A 17 -35.43 -3.38 11.27
CA GLU A 17 -34.94 -4.75 11.15
C GLU A 17 -33.72 -4.87 10.21
N ASN A 18 -33.51 -3.93 9.28
CA ASN A 18 -32.37 -3.97 8.37
C ASN A 18 -31.04 -3.66 9.07
N THR A 19 -31.03 -2.85 10.14
CA THR A 19 -29.81 -2.45 10.86
C THR A 19 -29.07 -3.63 11.52
N VAL A 20 -29.81 -4.69 11.89
CA VAL A 20 -29.23 -5.92 12.45
C VAL A 20 -28.63 -6.82 11.35
N PHE A 21 -29.16 -6.76 10.13
CA PHE A 21 -28.62 -7.50 8.99
C PHE A 21 -27.32 -6.86 8.47
N TYR A 22 -27.27 -5.53 8.42
CA TYR A 22 -26.06 -4.79 8.02
C TYR A 22 -24.89 -4.93 9.02
N SER A 23 -25.17 -5.12 10.32
CA SER A 23 -24.13 -5.19 11.36
C SER A 23 -23.37 -6.52 11.44
N LYS A 24 -23.83 -7.59 10.75
CA LYS A 24 -23.17 -8.91 10.74
C LYS A 24 -22.37 -9.24 9.48
N CYS A 25 -22.48 -8.43 8.43
CA CYS A 25 -21.76 -8.65 7.17
C CYS A 25 -20.57 -7.69 7.05
N ARG A 26 -19.36 -8.17 7.40
CA ARG A 26 -18.08 -7.41 7.31
C ARG A 26 -17.83 -6.78 5.92
N TRP A 27 -18.30 -7.41 4.84
CA TRP A 27 -18.17 -6.95 3.45
C TRP A 27 -19.17 -5.84 3.05
N LEU A 28 -20.33 -5.74 3.71
CA LEU A 28 -21.29 -4.64 3.52
C LEU A 28 -20.86 -3.37 4.28
N ASN A 29 -20.30 -3.54 5.48
CA ASN A 29 -19.61 -2.44 6.19
C ASN A 29 -18.39 -1.93 5.39
N TRP A 30 -17.73 -2.81 4.61
CA TRP A 30 -16.59 -2.46 3.77
C TRP A 30 -16.96 -1.59 2.55
N LEU A 31 -18.05 -1.91 1.83
CA LEU A 31 -18.57 -1.07 0.74
C LEU A 31 -18.97 0.34 1.22
N TRP A 32 -19.58 0.45 2.40
CA TRP A 32 -19.91 1.74 3.02
C TRP A 32 -18.69 2.48 3.60
N SER A 33 -17.67 1.78 4.09
CA SER A 33 -16.43 2.41 4.56
C SER A 33 -15.53 2.92 3.43
N MET A 34 -15.58 2.33 2.23
CA MET A 34 -14.84 2.81 1.06
C MET A 34 -15.45 4.06 0.43
N GLU A 35 -16.75 4.30 0.60
CA GLU A 35 -17.44 5.44 0.00
C GLU A 35 -17.29 6.73 0.84
N SER A 36 -16.58 6.69 1.96
CA SER A 36 -16.38 7.86 2.85
C SER A 36 -15.09 7.79 3.68
N SER A 37 -14.00 7.26 3.15
CA SER A 37 -12.70 7.41 3.80
C SER A 37 -12.11 8.78 3.48
N ASN A 38 -12.35 9.74 4.37
CA ASN A 38 -11.92 11.14 4.33
C ASN A 38 -10.38 11.29 4.49
N TYR A 39 -9.60 10.68 3.59
CA TYR A 39 -8.15 10.84 3.53
C TYR A 39 -7.76 11.60 2.26
N THR A 40 -6.71 12.41 2.37
CA THR A 40 -6.18 13.19 1.25
C THR A 40 -5.03 12.48 0.57
N TYR A 41 -4.92 12.64 -0.75
CA TYR A 41 -3.78 12.13 -1.51
C TYR A 41 -2.62 13.11 -1.49
N GLY A 42 -1.59 12.76 -0.73
CA GLY A 42 -0.30 13.46 -0.73
C GLY A 42 0.73 12.82 -1.66
N PHE A 43 1.39 13.62 -2.50
CA PHE A 43 2.54 13.21 -3.33
C PHE A 43 3.90 13.38 -2.65
N SER A 44 3.95 13.46 -1.32
CA SER A 44 5.21 13.53 -0.55
C SER A 44 6.08 12.28 -0.71
N PHE A 45 5.50 11.14 -1.11
CA PHE A 45 6.28 9.95 -1.51
C PHE A 45 7.24 10.22 -2.68
N THR A 46 7.04 11.29 -3.45
CA THR A 46 7.98 11.67 -4.53
C THR A 46 9.33 12.17 -4.00
N ALA A 47 9.39 12.61 -2.74
CA ALA A 47 10.59 13.10 -2.09
C ALA A 47 11.63 11.99 -1.86
N ALA A 48 11.17 10.76 -1.63
CA ALA A 48 11.95 9.55 -1.53
C ALA A 48 11.13 8.37 -2.06
N SER A 49 11.63 7.63 -3.05
CA SER A 49 11.04 6.32 -3.41
C SER A 49 11.17 5.33 -2.23
N MET A 50 11.13 4.01 -2.42
CA MET A 50 11.29 3.09 -1.29
C MET A 50 12.63 3.24 -0.56
N LYS A 51 13.74 3.49 -1.28
CA LYS A 51 15.10 3.59 -0.73
C LYS A 51 15.44 2.40 0.18
N PHE A 52 15.18 1.20 -0.33
CA PHE A 52 15.25 -0.08 0.40
C PHE A 52 16.44 -0.20 1.36
N HIS A 53 17.67 -0.01 0.88
CA HIS A 53 18.87 -0.16 1.71
C HIS A 53 18.92 0.81 2.88
N ASP A 54 18.49 2.05 2.66
CA ASP A 54 18.47 3.08 3.69
C ASP A 54 17.36 2.79 4.72
N PHE A 55 16.20 2.31 4.28
CA PHE A 55 15.10 1.90 5.15
C PHE A 55 15.49 0.72 6.06
N VAL A 56 16.19 -0.28 5.52
CA VAL A 56 16.70 -1.41 6.32
C VAL A 56 17.81 -0.96 7.28
N ARG A 57 18.68 -0.02 6.88
CA ARG A 57 19.66 0.57 7.81
C ARG A 57 18.97 1.29 8.96
N LEU A 58 17.97 2.12 8.68
CA LEU A 58 17.15 2.78 9.70
C LEU A 58 16.58 1.77 10.69
N ALA A 59 15.99 0.68 10.21
CA ALA A 59 15.43 -0.35 11.07
C ALA A 59 16.46 -0.99 12.00
N ARG A 60 17.67 -1.29 11.49
CA ARG A 60 18.76 -1.87 12.29
C ARG A 60 19.31 -0.90 13.33
N PHE A 61 19.42 0.39 12.98
CA PHE A 61 19.81 1.42 13.95
C PHE A 61 18.75 1.56 15.04
N ALA A 62 17.48 1.66 14.67
CA ALA A 62 16.39 1.73 15.63
C ALA A 62 16.38 0.49 16.56
N GLU A 63 16.59 -0.72 16.04
CA GLU A 63 16.68 -1.94 16.85
C GLU A 63 17.84 -1.88 17.86
N ALA A 64 19.02 -1.42 17.43
CA ALA A 64 20.18 -1.25 18.31
C ALA A 64 19.96 -0.22 19.43
N GLU A 65 19.19 0.82 19.14
CA GLU A 65 18.79 1.88 20.10
C GLU A 65 17.44 1.57 20.79
N ASN A 66 17.10 0.29 20.97
CA ASN A 66 15.87 -0.16 21.67
C ASN A 66 14.54 0.43 21.14
N GLY A 67 14.48 0.72 19.84
CA GLY A 67 13.30 1.27 19.16
C GLY A 67 13.22 2.79 19.12
N GLU A 68 14.26 3.51 19.57
CA GLU A 68 14.32 4.96 19.47
C GLU A 68 14.26 5.46 18.02
N THR A 69 13.60 6.60 17.84
CA THR A 69 13.38 7.22 16.52
C THR A 69 13.98 8.61 16.40
N ASP A 70 14.60 9.14 17.47
CA ASP A 70 15.40 10.35 17.41
C ASP A 70 16.81 10.00 16.93
N LEU A 71 16.93 9.79 15.62
CA LEU A 71 18.12 9.26 14.99
C LEU A 71 18.74 10.30 14.06
N ASP A 72 20.07 10.43 14.11
CA ASP A 72 20.81 11.32 13.23
C ASP A 72 20.76 10.79 11.76
N PRO A 73 20.17 11.58 10.83
CA PRO A 73 20.10 11.20 9.42
C PRO A 73 21.45 10.90 8.78
N ASP A 74 22.52 11.57 9.19
CA ASP A 74 23.84 11.44 8.56
C ASP A 74 24.53 10.15 9.00
N VAL A 75 24.36 9.78 10.27
CA VAL A 75 24.86 8.54 10.85
C VAL A 75 24.13 7.35 10.24
N VAL A 76 22.79 7.38 10.21
CA VAL A 76 21.98 6.25 9.71
C VAL A 76 22.17 6.07 8.20
N MET A 77 22.14 7.17 7.44
CA MET A 77 22.17 7.12 5.98
C MET A 77 23.58 7.08 5.41
N ARG A 78 24.61 7.31 6.24
CA ARG A 78 26.05 7.31 5.87
C ARG A 78 26.37 8.27 4.72
N ARG A 79 25.80 9.47 4.77
CA ARG A 79 25.99 10.50 3.74
C ARG A 79 25.93 11.90 4.36
N SER A 80 26.47 12.87 3.64
CA SER A 80 26.58 14.25 4.12
C SER A 80 25.23 14.90 4.43
N ASN A 81 25.27 15.87 5.35
CA ASN A 81 24.15 16.69 5.81
C ASN A 81 23.58 17.59 4.72
N THR A 82 22.90 16.99 3.76
CA THR A 82 22.24 17.72 2.68
C THR A 82 20.76 17.87 2.98
N ARG A 83 20.16 18.96 2.50
CA ARG A 83 18.70 19.17 2.55
C ARG A 83 17.94 17.99 1.91
N THR A 84 18.53 17.35 0.90
CA THR A 84 17.98 16.13 0.29
C THR A 84 18.07 14.94 1.24
N ASN A 85 19.19 14.74 1.94
CA ASN A 85 19.34 13.67 2.93
C ASN A 85 18.26 13.78 4.02
N GLN A 86 18.15 14.96 4.63
CA GLN A 86 17.16 15.22 5.68
C GLN A 86 15.72 15.01 5.19
N ARG A 87 15.39 15.47 3.97
CA ARG A 87 14.06 15.26 3.40
C ARG A 87 13.77 13.78 3.18
N GLU A 88 14.70 13.05 2.58
CA GLU A 88 14.52 11.61 2.36
C GLU A 88 14.41 10.85 3.68
N PHE A 89 15.26 11.15 4.65
CA PHE A 89 15.25 10.51 5.97
C PHE A 89 13.92 10.71 6.70
N ARG A 90 13.34 11.93 6.67
CA ARG A 90 12.02 12.19 7.26
C ARG A 90 10.94 11.30 6.67
N GLU A 91 10.96 11.06 5.36
CA GLU A 91 9.99 10.14 4.73
C GLU A 91 10.22 8.69 5.17
N LEU A 92 11.47 8.25 5.31
CA LEU A 92 11.79 6.90 5.80
C LEU A 92 11.37 6.71 7.26
N LEU A 93 11.69 7.68 8.12
CA LEU A 93 11.31 7.67 9.52
C LEU A 93 9.79 7.66 9.70
N LYS A 94 9.06 8.49 8.94
CA LYS A 94 7.59 8.50 8.91
C LYS A 94 7.03 7.10 8.60
N ARG A 95 7.54 6.45 7.56
CA ARG A 95 7.08 5.11 7.14
C ARG A 95 7.39 4.05 8.19
N PHE A 96 8.58 4.10 8.78
CA PHE A 96 9.00 3.20 9.84
C PHE A 96 8.12 3.37 11.08
N GLN A 97 7.80 4.61 11.46
CA GLN A 97 6.94 4.92 12.59
C GLN A 97 5.47 4.46 12.40
N LEU A 98 5.01 4.29 11.17
CA LEU A 98 3.67 3.76 10.90
C LEU A 98 3.60 2.22 10.96
N LEU A 99 4.74 1.53 10.96
CA LEU A 99 4.77 0.09 11.22
C LEU A 99 4.48 -0.16 12.71
N THR A 100 3.73 -1.23 13.01
CA THR A 100 3.49 -1.67 14.39
C THR A 100 4.80 -2.19 15.01
N PRO A 101 4.92 -2.25 16.35
CA PRO A 101 6.11 -2.81 16.99
C PRO A 101 6.46 -4.22 16.49
N ALA A 102 5.46 -5.09 16.30
CA ALA A 102 5.66 -6.43 15.75
C ALA A 102 6.19 -6.41 14.31
N GLN A 103 5.67 -5.50 13.46
CA GLN A 103 6.14 -5.34 12.08
C GLN A 103 7.57 -4.78 12.03
N ARG A 104 7.94 -3.85 12.92
CA ARG A 104 9.30 -3.30 13.02
C ARG A 104 10.30 -4.36 13.48
N ALA A 105 9.96 -5.13 14.51
CA ALA A 105 10.80 -6.22 15.00
C ALA A 105 11.01 -7.30 13.93
N LEU A 106 9.98 -7.60 13.14
CA LEU A 106 10.09 -8.59 12.07
C LEU A 106 11.02 -8.13 10.93
N LEU A 107 11.14 -6.82 10.69
CA LEU A 107 11.91 -6.24 9.58
C LEU A 107 13.40 -6.62 9.61
N THR A 108 13.99 -6.80 10.78
CA THR A 108 15.41 -7.17 10.93
C THR A 108 15.63 -8.69 10.91
N GLN A 109 14.57 -9.47 11.05
CA GLN A 109 14.60 -10.93 11.19
C GLN A 109 14.33 -11.68 9.88
N VAL A 110 13.59 -11.05 8.94
CA VAL A 110 13.24 -11.66 7.65
C VAL A 110 14.33 -11.47 6.59
N ASP A 111 14.22 -12.27 5.54
CA ASP A 111 15.08 -12.22 4.37
C ASP A 111 14.86 -10.92 3.55
N PRO A 112 15.71 -10.62 2.55
CA PRO A 112 15.57 -9.40 1.75
C PRO A 112 14.22 -9.27 1.02
N ALA A 113 13.55 -10.37 0.64
CA ALA A 113 12.23 -10.29 0.04
C ALA A 113 11.18 -9.85 1.08
N GLY A 114 11.18 -10.46 2.27
CA GLY A 114 10.34 -10.02 3.39
C GLY A 114 10.59 -8.57 3.82
N GLN A 115 11.85 -8.12 3.79
CA GLN A 115 12.20 -6.73 4.09
C GLN A 115 11.58 -5.75 3.09
N LYS A 116 11.57 -6.09 1.80
CA LYS A 116 10.90 -5.27 0.77
C LYS A 116 9.39 -5.22 0.99
N GLN A 117 8.77 -6.33 1.38
CA GLN A 117 7.34 -6.40 1.70
C GLN A 117 6.98 -5.51 2.89
N LEU A 118 7.76 -5.54 3.96
CA LEU A 118 7.55 -4.68 5.13
C LEU A 118 7.88 -3.20 4.84
N ALA A 119 8.87 -2.92 3.98
CA ALA A 119 9.12 -1.56 3.49
C ALA A 119 7.95 -1.03 2.64
N LEU A 120 7.38 -1.87 1.77
CA LEU A 120 6.20 -1.56 0.98
C LEU A 120 4.99 -1.28 1.89
N LEU A 121 4.80 -2.07 2.95
CA LEU A 121 3.77 -1.85 3.95
C LEU A 121 3.87 -0.46 4.58
N GLY A 122 5.08 -0.05 5.00
CA GLY A 122 5.30 1.30 5.55
C GLY A 122 4.95 2.43 4.57
N ILE A 123 5.25 2.25 3.28
CA ILE A 123 4.85 3.18 2.21
C ILE A 123 3.33 3.21 2.07
N CYS A 124 2.66 2.04 2.00
CA CYS A 124 1.22 1.95 1.79
C CYS A 124 0.41 2.46 2.99
N LYS A 125 0.96 2.39 4.19
CA LYS A 125 0.42 3.07 5.38
C LYS A 125 0.60 4.58 5.31
N ALA A 126 1.75 5.06 4.82
CA ALA A 126 2.07 6.48 4.74
C ALA A 126 1.36 7.22 3.61
N TYR A 127 1.05 6.55 2.49
CA TYR A 127 0.48 7.17 1.29
C TYR A 127 -0.59 6.29 0.67
N ALA A 128 -1.85 6.73 0.84
CA ALA A 128 -3.01 6.05 0.30
C ALA A 128 -2.97 5.92 -1.22
N PHE A 129 -2.46 6.93 -1.94
CA PHE A 129 -2.38 6.89 -3.41
C PHE A 129 -1.60 5.67 -3.92
N ILE A 130 -0.45 5.35 -3.29
CA ILE A 130 0.36 4.19 -3.69
C ILE A 130 -0.35 2.88 -3.33
N ARG A 131 -0.95 2.82 -2.13
CA ARG A 131 -1.70 1.65 -1.67
C ARG A 131 -2.86 1.34 -2.62
N ASP A 132 -3.67 2.35 -2.94
CA ASP A 132 -4.86 2.21 -3.77
C ASP A 132 -4.46 1.89 -5.21
N PHE A 133 -3.37 2.47 -5.73
CA PHE A 133 -2.84 2.09 -7.04
C PHE A 133 -2.43 0.61 -7.10
N ILE A 134 -1.78 0.10 -6.06
CA ILE A 134 -1.41 -1.32 -5.98
C ILE A 134 -2.65 -2.20 -5.92
N ILE A 135 -3.62 -1.87 -5.06
CA ILE A 135 -4.80 -2.70 -4.83
C ILE A 135 -5.75 -2.67 -6.03
N GLU A 136 -6.05 -1.49 -6.58
CA GLU A 136 -7.10 -1.33 -7.61
C GLU A 136 -6.60 -1.56 -9.03
N VAL A 137 -5.28 -1.59 -9.25
CA VAL A 137 -4.69 -1.76 -10.58
C VAL A 137 -3.74 -2.94 -10.62
N VAL A 138 -2.67 -2.90 -9.83
CA VAL A 138 -1.60 -3.91 -9.93
C VAL A 138 -2.13 -5.28 -9.53
N ARG A 139 -2.82 -5.38 -8.39
CA ARG A 139 -3.44 -6.62 -7.92
C ARG A 139 -4.54 -7.09 -8.86
N GLU A 140 -5.46 -6.23 -9.27
CA GLU A 140 -6.56 -6.64 -10.15
C GLU A 140 -6.06 -7.19 -11.49
N LYS A 141 -5.06 -6.54 -12.10
CA LYS A 141 -4.40 -7.06 -13.30
C LYS A 141 -3.68 -8.38 -13.05
N TYR A 142 -2.95 -8.49 -11.94
CA TYR A 142 -2.28 -9.73 -11.54
C TYR A 142 -3.26 -10.90 -11.38
N LEU A 143 -4.40 -10.68 -10.72
CA LEU A 143 -5.45 -11.69 -10.52
C LEU A 143 -6.18 -12.02 -11.82
N ALA A 144 -6.29 -11.07 -12.74
CA ALA A 144 -6.82 -11.27 -14.09
C ALA A 144 -5.81 -11.90 -15.07
N LEU A 145 -4.61 -12.27 -14.60
CA LEU A 145 -3.50 -12.83 -15.40
C LEU A 145 -2.97 -11.87 -16.49
N ASP A 146 -3.25 -10.57 -16.36
CA ASP A 146 -2.68 -9.51 -17.17
C ASP A 146 -1.44 -8.94 -16.46
N TYR A 147 -0.28 -9.49 -16.79
CA TYR A 147 0.95 -9.13 -16.08
C TYR A 147 1.64 -7.87 -16.62
N LEU A 148 1.08 -7.14 -17.59
CA LEU A 148 1.75 -5.99 -18.20
C LEU A 148 1.15 -4.67 -17.70
N LEU A 149 1.96 -3.86 -17.01
CA LEU A 149 1.59 -2.51 -16.58
C LEU A 149 1.98 -1.46 -17.63
N THR A 150 1.03 -0.60 -17.98
CA THR A 150 1.18 0.47 -18.97
C THR A 150 1.04 1.84 -18.34
N ASP A 151 1.49 2.89 -19.03
CA ASP A 151 1.24 4.27 -18.57
C ASP A 151 -0.25 4.62 -18.62
N ALA A 152 -1.03 3.96 -19.49
CA ALA A 152 -2.47 4.13 -19.56
C ALA A 152 -3.17 3.57 -18.31
N ASP A 153 -2.68 2.48 -17.72
CA ASP A 153 -3.21 1.94 -16.46
C ASP A 153 -3.07 2.97 -15.32
N TRP A 154 -1.88 3.57 -15.18
CA TRP A 154 -1.64 4.60 -14.17
C TRP A 154 -2.46 5.87 -14.44
N GLN A 155 -2.54 6.32 -15.70
CA GLN A 155 -3.30 7.51 -16.06
C GLN A 155 -4.80 7.32 -15.83
N SER A 156 -5.33 6.15 -16.19
CA SER A 156 -6.74 5.82 -15.96
C SER A 156 -7.06 5.74 -14.48
N PHE A 157 -6.16 5.17 -13.67
CA PHE A 157 -6.30 5.21 -12.22
C PHE A 157 -6.31 6.63 -11.68
N PHE A 158 -5.34 7.47 -12.04
CA PHE A 158 -5.29 8.87 -11.61
C PHE A 158 -6.57 9.63 -11.98
N ASN A 159 -7.06 9.47 -13.21
CA ASN A 159 -8.28 10.14 -13.67
C ASN A 159 -9.52 9.71 -12.87
N ARG A 160 -9.68 8.41 -12.59
CA ARG A 160 -10.79 7.91 -11.75
C ARG A 160 -10.74 8.46 -10.32
N LYS A 161 -9.56 8.84 -9.83
CA LYS A 161 -9.40 9.40 -8.49
C LYS A 161 -9.74 10.89 -8.39
N LEU A 162 -9.75 11.64 -9.50
CA LEU A 162 -10.11 13.06 -9.49
C LEU A 162 -11.53 13.29 -8.97
N ASP A 163 -12.48 12.41 -9.33
CA ASP A 163 -13.88 12.50 -8.91
C ASP A 163 -14.06 12.42 -7.39
N LEU A 164 -13.19 11.67 -6.70
CA LEU A 164 -13.26 11.42 -5.26
C LEU A 164 -12.24 12.26 -4.46
N HIS A 165 -11.22 12.80 -5.13
CA HIS A 165 -10.10 13.51 -4.52
C HIS A 165 -9.78 14.79 -5.32
N PRO A 166 -10.59 15.86 -5.16
CA PRO A 166 -10.41 17.10 -5.91
C PRO A 166 -9.06 17.77 -5.65
N GLU A 167 -8.39 17.49 -4.53
CA GLU A 167 -7.02 17.98 -4.27
C GLU A 167 -5.99 17.50 -5.30
N LEU A 168 -6.30 16.46 -6.07
CA LEU A 168 -5.46 16.00 -7.16
C LEU A 168 -5.42 16.96 -8.35
N GLU A 169 -6.47 17.79 -8.54
CA GLU A 169 -6.55 18.77 -9.62
C GLU A 169 -5.55 19.92 -9.44
N ASP A 170 -5.21 20.23 -8.19
CA ASP A 170 -4.26 21.30 -7.84
C ASP A 170 -2.80 20.96 -8.19
N PHE A 171 -2.50 19.69 -8.48
CA PHE A 171 -1.15 19.28 -8.81
C PHE A 171 -0.75 19.67 -10.23
N SER A 172 0.39 20.36 -10.34
CA SER A 172 0.98 20.66 -11.65
C SER A 172 1.32 19.39 -12.45
N LEU A 173 1.35 19.52 -13.78
CA LEU A 173 1.74 18.42 -14.67
C LEU A 173 3.12 17.83 -14.36
N SER A 174 4.07 18.66 -13.87
CA SER A 174 5.40 18.18 -13.49
C SER A 174 5.34 17.32 -12.21
N THR A 175 4.51 17.70 -11.25
CA THR A 175 4.23 16.92 -10.04
C THR A 175 3.59 15.58 -10.37
N ILE A 176 2.58 15.57 -11.24
CA ILE A 176 1.89 14.34 -11.70
C ILE A 176 2.88 13.40 -12.42
N LYS A 177 3.68 13.94 -13.35
CA LYS A 177 4.75 13.17 -14.03
C LYS A 177 5.73 12.57 -13.03
N LYS A 178 6.11 13.33 -12.00
CA LYS A 178 7.00 12.84 -10.95
C LYS A 178 6.35 11.76 -10.08
N ALA A 179 5.09 11.94 -9.71
CA ALA A 179 4.31 10.95 -8.97
C ALA A 179 4.24 9.62 -9.74
N ARG A 180 3.95 9.65 -11.04
CA ARG A 180 3.98 8.47 -11.90
C ARG A 180 5.36 7.82 -11.94
N GLN A 181 6.41 8.59 -12.21
CA GLN A 181 7.79 8.09 -12.25
C GLN A 181 8.16 7.37 -10.94
N VAL A 182 7.85 7.99 -9.79
CA VAL A 182 8.20 7.44 -8.48
C VAL A 182 7.31 6.25 -8.11
N SER A 183 6.04 6.23 -8.53
CA SER A 183 5.16 5.07 -8.36
C SER A 183 5.77 3.82 -9.00
N TRP A 184 6.19 3.93 -10.27
CA TRP A 184 6.89 2.83 -10.96
C TRP A 184 8.18 2.42 -10.25
N LYS A 185 8.95 3.39 -9.76
CA LYS A 185 10.19 3.10 -9.02
C LYS A 185 9.92 2.37 -7.71
N ILE A 186 8.83 2.67 -7.02
CA ILE A 186 8.42 1.98 -5.80
C ILE A 186 8.05 0.53 -6.11
N LEU A 187 7.26 0.27 -7.16
CA LEU A 187 6.89 -1.10 -7.54
C LEU A 187 8.11 -1.96 -7.88
N GLU A 188 9.05 -1.40 -8.64
CA GLU A 188 10.33 -2.06 -8.97
C GLU A 188 11.14 -2.37 -7.70
N GLN A 189 11.32 -1.37 -6.81
CA GLN A 189 12.10 -1.56 -5.58
C GLN A 189 11.45 -2.55 -4.60
N ALA A 190 10.11 -2.59 -4.57
CA ALA A 190 9.33 -3.53 -3.79
C ALA A 190 9.41 -4.97 -4.33
N GLY A 191 9.85 -5.15 -5.59
CA GLY A 191 9.82 -6.44 -6.26
C GLY A 191 8.44 -6.84 -6.77
N LEU A 192 7.49 -5.91 -6.87
CA LEU A 192 6.17 -6.13 -7.49
C LEU A 192 6.25 -6.15 -9.03
N MET A 193 7.34 -5.61 -9.59
CA MET A 193 7.53 -5.42 -11.02
C MET A 193 9.00 -5.64 -11.38
N GLU A 194 9.27 -6.26 -12.53
CA GLU A 194 10.63 -6.64 -12.97
C GLU A 194 11.56 -5.43 -13.12
N SER A 195 11.12 -4.44 -13.90
CA SER A 195 11.85 -3.20 -14.12
C SER A 195 10.91 -2.11 -14.60
N THR A 196 11.33 -0.85 -14.45
CA THR A 196 10.56 0.29 -14.99
C THR A 196 10.43 0.29 -16.52
N GLN A 197 11.27 -0.46 -17.23
CA GLN A 197 11.24 -0.62 -18.68
C GLN A 197 10.29 -1.74 -19.12
N GLN A 198 10.40 -2.94 -18.53
CA GLN A 198 9.59 -4.10 -18.92
C GLN A 198 8.17 -4.05 -18.34
N ARG A 199 8.03 -3.48 -17.14
CA ARG A 199 6.77 -3.31 -16.42
C ARG A 199 5.92 -4.57 -16.27
N ARG A 200 6.59 -5.71 -16.19
CA ARG A 200 5.95 -7.00 -15.94
C ARG A 200 5.77 -7.22 -14.45
N ILE A 201 4.55 -7.53 -14.02
CA ILE A 201 4.21 -7.83 -12.63
C ILE A 201 4.86 -9.16 -12.23
N LEU A 202 5.44 -9.19 -11.02
CA LEU A 202 6.06 -10.36 -10.44
C LEU A 202 5.18 -10.97 -9.35
N HIS A 203 5.12 -12.29 -9.32
CA HIS A 203 4.47 -13.02 -8.23
C HIS A 203 5.15 -12.74 -6.90
N GLN A 204 4.35 -12.63 -5.83
CA GLN A 204 4.83 -12.40 -4.47
C GLN A 204 4.70 -13.68 -3.65
N PHE A 205 5.81 -14.13 -3.07
CA PHE A 205 5.79 -15.14 -2.02
C PHE A 205 5.83 -14.43 -0.67
N VAL A 206 4.75 -14.48 0.09
CA VAL A 206 4.65 -13.82 1.40
C VAL A 206 4.78 -14.87 2.50
N ALA A 207 5.80 -14.71 3.36
CA ALA A 207 6.02 -15.65 4.46
C ALA A 207 4.93 -15.49 5.53
N ALA A 208 4.51 -16.60 6.14
CA ALA A 208 3.47 -16.63 7.18
C ALA A 208 3.68 -15.61 8.33
N PRO A 209 4.92 -15.36 8.84
CA PRO A 209 5.12 -14.34 9.86
C PRO A 209 4.67 -12.94 9.41
N ILE A 210 4.88 -12.58 8.14
CA ILE A 210 4.47 -11.29 7.57
C ILE A 210 2.95 -11.25 7.45
N ILE A 211 2.34 -12.30 6.91
CA ILE A 211 0.88 -12.39 6.78
C ILE A 211 0.22 -12.21 8.15
N ARG A 212 0.74 -12.88 9.18
CA ARG A 212 0.23 -12.78 10.55
C ARG A 212 0.29 -11.36 11.11
N VAL A 213 1.49 -10.74 11.13
CA VAL A 213 1.64 -9.39 11.74
C VAL A 213 0.93 -8.28 10.95
N VAL A 214 0.63 -8.51 9.67
CA VAL A 214 -0.18 -7.58 8.87
C VAL A 214 -1.67 -7.84 9.08
N GLY A 215 -2.09 -9.10 9.14
CA GLY A 215 -3.47 -9.51 9.40
C GLY A 215 -3.96 -9.10 10.79
N GLU A 216 -3.11 -9.20 11.82
CA GLU A 216 -3.42 -8.76 13.19
C GLU A 216 -3.59 -7.24 13.31
N ASP A 217 -2.97 -6.47 12.41
CA ASP A 217 -3.00 -5.01 12.39
C ASP A 217 -4.13 -4.48 11.51
N GLN A 218 -4.06 -4.73 10.20
CA GLN A 218 -5.11 -4.36 9.25
C GLN A 218 -5.15 -5.40 8.10
N PRO A 219 -6.09 -6.36 8.14
CA PRO A 219 -6.22 -7.43 7.14
C PRO A 219 -6.23 -6.97 5.69
N ASP A 220 -6.90 -5.85 5.39
CA ASP A 220 -6.98 -5.31 4.02
C ASP A 220 -5.60 -4.95 3.43
N LEU A 221 -4.60 -4.67 4.26
CA LEU A 221 -3.24 -4.39 3.78
C LEU A 221 -2.56 -5.64 3.21
N LEU A 222 -3.07 -6.85 3.44
CA LEU A 222 -2.57 -8.05 2.76
C LEU A 222 -2.77 -7.99 1.23
N LYS A 223 -3.75 -7.20 0.75
CA LYS A 223 -4.00 -6.98 -0.67
C LYS A 223 -2.81 -6.33 -1.38
N ILE A 224 -1.97 -5.56 -0.67
CA ILE A 224 -0.79 -4.92 -1.29
C ILE A 224 0.25 -5.95 -1.77
N PHE A 225 0.19 -7.18 -1.26
CA PHE A 225 1.05 -8.29 -1.70
C PHE A 225 0.42 -9.13 -2.81
N LEU A 226 -0.63 -8.61 -3.46
CA LEU A 226 -1.33 -9.23 -4.59
C LEU A 226 -2.08 -10.54 -4.22
N LEU A 227 -2.32 -10.78 -2.92
CA LEU A 227 -3.00 -11.99 -2.45
C LEU A 227 -4.49 -11.99 -2.84
N PRO A 228 -5.03 -13.12 -3.33
CA PRO A 228 -6.46 -13.27 -3.61
C PRO A 228 -7.28 -13.27 -2.31
N GLU A 229 -8.56 -12.95 -2.42
CA GLU A 229 -9.45 -12.82 -1.26
C GLU A 229 -9.56 -14.12 -0.46
N GLN A 230 -9.52 -15.27 -1.15
CA GLN A 230 -9.59 -16.60 -0.52
C GLN A 230 -8.41 -16.86 0.41
N GLU A 231 -7.20 -16.44 0.00
CA GLU A 231 -6.00 -16.59 0.81
C GLU A 231 -6.04 -15.65 2.02
N ILE A 232 -6.45 -14.39 1.82
CA ILE A 232 -6.61 -13.43 2.93
C ILE A 232 -7.60 -13.97 3.97
N ASN A 233 -8.76 -14.46 3.53
CA ASN A 233 -9.77 -15.00 4.44
C ASN A 233 -9.31 -16.22 5.22
N ALA A 234 -8.42 -17.05 4.65
CA ALA A 234 -7.88 -18.22 5.35
C ALA A 234 -7.01 -17.85 6.57
N TRP A 235 -6.47 -16.63 6.62
CA TRP A 235 -5.64 -16.14 7.73
C TRP A 235 -6.39 -15.27 8.73
N VAL A 236 -7.56 -14.75 8.35
CA VAL A 236 -8.34 -13.77 9.11
C VAL A 236 -9.61 -14.38 9.73
N ALA A 237 -9.98 -15.59 9.31
CA ALA A 237 -11.07 -16.39 9.87
C ALA A 237 -10.69 -17.00 11.23
#